data_AF-A0A1F3SFM3-F1
#
_entry.id   AF-A0A1F3SFM3-F1
#
_cell.length_a   1.000
_cell.length_b   1.000
_cell.length_c   1.000
_cell.angle_alpha   90.00
_cell.angle_beta   90.00
_cell.angle_gamma   90.00
#
_symmetry.space_group_name_H-M   'P 1'
#
loop_
_entity.id
_entity.type
_entity.pdbx_description
1 polymer ?
#
loop_
_entity_poly.entity_id
_entity_poly.type
_entity_poly.pdbx_seq_one_letter_code
_entity_poly.pdbx_strand_id
1 'polypeptide(L)'
;MEAKRLTAIFLFVLMSCLSTPSWAMPGHVEMWFLKEPKAGALIQWLNLQYAFAVKTGPLTAQVDEEKCIPTEGGCFHPQYGLIEGGGKEKEKAPVFEEPKRPGIPDFEQEDERGEASPSSGKLKTINSDQTEKIDCDKGQFFDLYCGKARREAARSTAGAKLEIWVDISSSFKGIDYSADDLNCHRRKFVSLAQQWCGGKILMSTYNTSIKEVMSDDAFCLSYGLNDTDRLIDWIKSNTSKNLVIITDVSEISNKLSVFLASIGAVTEGLDATDFYAKDLLNKEMHIKTLCR
;
A
#
# COMPACT_ATOMS: atom_id res chain seq x y z
N MET A 1 -30.48 -56.18 -10.24
CA MET A 1 -29.32 -55.39 -9.74
C MET A 1 -29.04 -54.16 -10.61
N GLU A 2 -29.54 -54.09 -11.83
CA GLU A 2 -29.26 -53.00 -12.79
C GLU A 2 -30.02 -51.70 -12.51
N ALA A 3 -31.26 -51.76 -12.03
CA ALA A 3 -32.07 -50.56 -11.77
C ALA A 3 -31.42 -49.59 -10.76
N LYS A 4 -30.76 -50.11 -9.71
CA LYS A 4 -30.06 -49.31 -8.69
C LYS A 4 -28.80 -48.62 -9.23
N ARG A 5 -28.13 -49.21 -10.23
CA ARG A 5 -26.96 -48.61 -10.88
C ARG A 5 -27.37 -47.46 -11.79
N LEU A 6 -28.48 -47.61 -12.52
CA LEU A 6 -29.01 -46.53 -13.35
C LEU A 6 -29.45 -45.31 -12.51
N THR A 7 -30.09 -45.52 -11.36
CA THR A 7 -30.52 -44.42 -10.49
C THR A 7 -29.32 -43.68 -9.89
N ALA A 8 -28.27 -44.41 -9.48
CA ALA A 8 -27.06 -43.80 -8.92
C ALA A 8 -26.30 -42.96 -9.96
N ILE A 9 -26.20 -43.43 -11.21
CA ILE A 9 -25.55 -42.69 -12.30
C ILE A 9 -26.36 -41.43 -12.64
N PHE A 10 -27.69 -41.52 -12.68
CA PHE A 10 -28.55 -40.37 -12.97
C PHE A 10 -28.45 -39.30 -11.87
N LEU A 11 -28.41 -39.70 -10.60
CA LEU A 11 -28.19 -38.79 -9.47
C LEU A 11 -26.81 -38.12 -9.51
N PHE A 12 -25.76 -38.85 -9.91
CA PHE A 12 -24.40 -38.31 -10.02
C PHE A 12 -24.27 -37.29 -11.15
N VAL A 13 -24.91 -37.54 -12.30
CA VAL A 13 -24.94 -36.58 -13.42
C VAL A 13 -25.76 -35.34 -13.05
N LEU A 14 -26.90 -35.50 -12.38
CA LEU A 14 -27.73 -34.39 -11.93
C LEU A 14 -26.99 -33.50 -10.90
N MET A 15 -26.25 -34.10 -9.96
CA MET A 15 -25.41 -33.38 -8.99
C MET A 15 -24.24 -32.64 -9.68
N SER A 16 -23.66 -33.21 -10.73
CA SER A 16 -22.56 -32.58 -11.48
C SER A 16 -23.00 -31.42 -12.37
N CYS A 17 -24.27 -31.40 -12.81
CA CYS A 17 -24.83 -30.27 -13.58
C CYS A 17 -25.21 -29.06 -12.71
N LEU A 18 -25.35 -29.24 -11.39
CA LEU A 18 -25.70 -28.16 -10.46
C LEU A 18 -24.47 -27.43 -9.90
N SER A 19 -23.27 -27.96 -10.11
CA SER A 19 -22.02 -27.27 -9.81
C SER A 19 -21.61 -26.35 -10.96
N THR A 20 -22.46 -25.38 -11.31
CA THR A 20 -21.97 -24.23 -12.07
C THR A 20 -20.98 -23.50 -11.16
N PRO A 21 -19.73 -23.26 -11.60
CA PRO A 21 -18.83 -22.42 -10.83
C PRO A 21 -19.54 -21.06 -10.70
N SER A 22 -19.96 -20.72 -9.49
CA SER A 22 -20.39 -19.37 -9.18
C SER A 22 -19.13 -18.53 -9.28
N TRP A 23 -18.91 -17.90 -10.44
CA TRP A 23 -17.86 -16.90 -10.56
C TRP A 23 -18.24 -15.81 -9.57
N ALA A 24 -17.42 -15.69 -8.53
CA ALA A 24 -17.58 -14.71 -7.48
C ALA A 24 -17.18 -13.36 -8.05
N MET A 25 -18.07 -12.81 -8.86
CA MET A 25 -17.94 -11.53 -9.54
C MET A 25 -18.86 -10.52 -8.83
N PRO A 26 -18.44 -9.25 -8.69
CA PRO A 26 -19.29 -8.24 -8.08
C PRO A 26 -20.60 -8.07 -8.86
N GLY A 27 -21.68 -7.78 -8.13
CA GLY A 27 -23.01 -7.60 -8.73
C GLY A 27 -23.12 -6.34 -9.60
N HIS A 28 -22.38 -5.29 -9.23
CA HIS A 28 -22.31 -4.03 -9.95
C HIS A 28 -20.88 -3.50 -9.96
N VAL A 29 -20.38 -3.14 -11.14
CA VAL A 29 -19.04 -2.56 -11.32
C VAL A 29 -19.17 -1.19 -11.96
N GLU A 30 -18.56 -0.20 -11.33
CA GLU A 30 -18.35 1.13 -11.90
C GLU A 30 -16.87 1.43 -12.01
N MET A 31 -16.47 1.99 -13.15
CA MET A 31 -15.10 2.45 -13.36
C MET A 31 -15.11 3.90 -13.82
N TRP A 32 -14.53 4.77 -13.00
CA TRP A 32 -14.48 6.20 -13.21
C TRP A 32 -13.10 6.61 -13.70
N PHE A 33 -13.05 7.21 -14.89
CA PHE A 33 -11.83 7.64 -15.55
C PHE A 33 -11.67 9.16 -15.39
N LEU A 34 -10.64 9.56 -14.65
CA LEU A 34 -10.30 10.95 -14.43
C LEU A 34 -9.42 11.48 -15.57
N LYS A 35 -9.69 12.72 -15.98
CA LYS A 35 -8.87 13.43 -16.97
C LYS A 35 -7.96 14.45 -16.30
N GLU A 36 -6.81 14.71 -16.94
CA GLU A 36 -5.93 15.80 -16.54
C GLU A 36 -6.61 17.16 -16.76
N PRO A 37 -6.60 18.06 -15.78
CA PRO A 37 -7.06 19.42 -15.99
C PRO A 37 -6.17 20.10 -17.04
N LYS A 38 -6.78 20.73 -18.05
CA LYS A 38 -6.06 21.47 -19.10
C LYS A 38 -5.09 22.54 -18.55
N ALA A 39 -5.34 23.03 -17.34
CA ALA A 39 -4.46 23.96 -16.62
C ALA A 39 -3.28 23.29 -15.90
N GLY A 40 -3.37 22.00 -15.56
CA GLY A 40 -2.28 21.23 -14.94
C GLY A 40 -1.07 21.11 -15.87
N ALA A 41 -1.30 20.91 -17.17
CA ALA A 41 -0.25 20.94 -18.18
C ALA A 41 0.51 22.28 -18.21
N LEU A 42 -0.18 23.41 -18.00
CA LEU A 42 0.43 24.73 -17.95
C LEU A 42 1.23 24.94 -16.65
N ILE A 43 0.70 24.51 -15.49
CA ILE A 43 1.42 24.60 -14.21
C ILE A 43 2.63 23.66 -14.19
N GLN A 44 2.53 22.47 -14.78
CA GLN A 44 3.65 21.55 -14.91
C GLN A 44 4.71 22.11 -15.86
N TRP A 45 4.32 22.78 -16.95
CA TRP A 45 5.25 23.50 -17.83
C TRP A 45 5.87 24.73 -17.15
N LEU A 46 5.10 25.51 -16.39
CA LEU A 46 5.60 26.65 -15.61
C LEU A 46 6.54 26.19 -14.50
N ASN A 47 6.18 25.15 -13.75
CA ASN A 47 7.08 24.52 -12.77
C ASN A 47 8.29 23.89 -13.44
N LEU A 48 8.20 23.38 -14.68
CA LEU A 48 9.36 22.97 -15.46
C LEU A 48 10.26 24.16 -15.80
N GLN A 49 9.71 25.33 -16.13
CA GLN A 49 10.49 26.55 -16.38
C GLN A 49 11.16 27.07 -15.10
N TYR A 50 10.46 27.02 -13.95
CA TYR A 50 11.05 27.35 -12.66
C TYR A 50 12.05 26.28 -12.18
N ALA A 51 11.85 25.00 -12.51
CA ALA A 51 12.82 23.93 -12.29
C ALA A 51 14.03 24.05 -13.23
N PHE A 52 13.86 24.57 -14.46
CA PHE A 52 14.97 24.91 -15.35
C PHE A 52 15.77 26.12 -14.85
N ALA A 53 15.12 27.03 -14.11
CA ALA A 53 15.80 28.12 -13.40
C ALA A 53 16.48 27.66 -12.10
N VAL A 54 16.10 26.50 -11.55
CA VAL A 54 16.77 25.85 -10.40
C VAL A 54 17.68 24.74 -10.93
N LYS A 55 18.87 25.16 -11.37
CA LYS A 55 20.06 24.34 -11.64
C LYS A 55 19.80 23.14 -12.58
N THR A 56 20.22 23.32 -13.83
CA THR A 56 20.91 22.28 -14.60
C THR A 56 22.19 21.86 -13.86
N GLY A 57 22.05 21.18 -12.73
CA GLY A 57 23.05 20.24 -12.25
C GLY A 57 22.71 18.88 -12.86
N PRO A 58 23.69 18.05 -13.24
CA PRO A 58 23.40 16.68 -13.64
C PRO A 58 22.59 16.01 -12.51
N LEU A 59 21.56 15.24 -12.87
CA LEU A 59 21.01 14.19 -12.02
C LEU A 59 22.10 13.13 -11.84
N THR A 60 23.16 13.47 -11.10
CA THR A 60 23.96 12.48 -10.45
C THR A 60 23.09 11.93 -9.34
N ALA A 61 22.75 10.65 -9.43
CA ALA A 61 22.66 9.86 -8.22
C ALA A 61 23.88 10.25 -7.39
N GLN A 62 23.69 10.86 -6.22
CA GLN A 62 24.75 10.92 -5.22
C GLN A 62 24.94 9.49 -4.71
N VAL A 63 25.53 8.65 -5.56
CA VAL A 63 26.58 7.75 -5.12
C VAL A 63 27.74 8.70 -4.80
N ASP A 64 27.67 9.35 -3.65
CA ASP A 64 28.88 9.86 -3.04
C ASP A 64 29.67 8.61 -2.67
N GLU A 65 30.57 8.15 -3.54
CA GLU A 65 31.49 7.03 -3.31
C GLU A 65 32.39 7.24 -2.06
N GLU A 66 32.25 8.38 -1.37
CA GLU A 66 33.12 8.78 -0.27
C GLU A 66 32.39 9.23 1.00
N LYS A 67 31.04 9.26 1.05
CA LYS A 67 30.32 9.64 2.29
C LYS A 67 30.10 8.45 3.21
N CYS A 68 31.18 8.06 3.88
CA CYS A 68 31.10 7.18 5.03
C CYS A 68 30.74 7.98 6.31
N ILE A 69 29.96 7.39 7.20
CA ILE A 69 29.53 8.04 8.46
C ILE A 69 30.57 7.73 9.54
N PRO A 70 31.21 8.74 10.19
CA PRO A 70 32.23 8.49 11.19
C PRO A 70 31.61 7.91 12.48
N THR A 71 32.27 6.89 13.03
CA THR A 71 31.89 6.18 14.27
C THR A 71 33.15 5.94 15.11
N GLU A 72 32.98 5.54 16.38
CA GLU A 72 34.05 5.49 17.39
C GLU A 72 35.22 4.52 17.08
N GLY A 73 35.14 3.73 15.99
CA GLY A 73 36.21 2.84 15.53
C GLY A 73 36.58 2.96 14.04
N GLY A 74 35.98 3.90 13.30
CA GLY A 74 36.19 4.01 11.85
C GLY A 74 35.01 4.63 11.11
N CYS A 75 34.87 4.32 9.83
CA CYS A 75 33.85 4.90 8.97
C CYS A 75 32.86 3.86 8.46
N PHE A 76 31.56 4.07 8.63
CA PHE A 76 30.53 3.12 8.21
C PHE A 76 30.01 3.46 6.81
N HIS A 77 30.21 2.54 5.86
CA HIS A 77 29.74 2.67 4.48
C HIS A 77 28.51 1.78 4.24
N PRO A 78 27.40 2.28 3.65
CA PRO A 78 26.15 1.53 3.50
C PRO A 78 26.28 0.20 2.75
N GLN A 79 27.22 0.12 1.80
CA GLN A 79 27.46 -1.08 1.00
C GLN A 79 28.57 -1.98 1.54
N TYR A 80 29.56 -1.43 2.26
CA TYR A 80 30.79 -2.16 2.62
C TYR A 80 30.93 -2.40 4.14
N GLY A 81 30.04 -1.84 4.96
CA GLY A 81 30.09 -1.96 6.41
C GLY A 81 31.13 -1.04 7.06
N LEU A 82 31.60 -1.40 8.26
CA LEU A 82 32.56 -0.62 9.03
C LEU A 82 33.98 -0.76 8.46
N ILE A 83 34.57 0.35 8.03
CA ILE A 83 35.95 0.44 7.55
C ILE A 83 36.82 1.01 8.66
N GLU A 84 37.65 0.16 9.26
CA GLU A 84 38.59 0.54 10.31
C GLU A 84 39.79 1.31 9.74
N GLY A 85 40.14 2.46 10.33
CA GLY A 85 41.35 3.23 9.96
C GLY A 85 41.21 4.29 8.86
N GLY A 86 40.00 4.55 8.36
CA GLY A 86 39.73 5.52 7.27
C GLY A 86 39.67 7.01 7.66
N GLY A 87 40.11 7.40 8.86
CA GLY A 87 40.05 8.79 9.32
C GLY A 87 41.40 9.26 9.86
N LYS A 88 42.14 10.05 9.07
CA LYS A 88 43.23 10.89 9.59
C LYS A 88 43.19 12.25 8.94
N GLU A 89 42.64 13.24 9.66
CA GLU A 89 43.48 14.30 10.21
C GLU A 89 42.78 14.98 11.39
N LYS A 90 43.59 15.28 12.41
CA LYS A 90 43.19 15.86 13.68
C LYS A 90 42.92 17.35 13.49
N GLU A 91 41.68 17.80 13.68
CA GLU A 91 41.40 19.19 14.00
C GLU A 91 40.74 19.28 15.38
N LYS A 92 41.30 20.15 16.21
CA LYS A 92 41.09 20.20 17.66
C LYS A 92 39.64 20.54 18.01
N ALA A 93 38.99 19.69 18.79
CA ALA A 93 37.72 20.02 19.43
C ALA A 93 37.94 21.09 20.52
N PRO A 94 37.07 22.13 20.62
CA PRO A 94 37.08 23.02 21.77
C PRO A 94 36.55 22.28 23.00
N VAL A 95 37.25 22.48 24.12
CA VAL A 95 36.90 21.99 25.45
C VAL A 95 35.55 22.58 25.86
N PHE A 96 34.57 21.73 26.13
CA PHE A 96 33.32 22.10 26.78
C PHE A 96 33.37 21.55 28.21
N GLU A 97 33.39 22.43 29.20
CA GLU A 97 33.34 22.04 30.61
C GLU A 97 31.97 21.46 30.96
N GLU A 98 31.95 20.27 31.56
CA GLU A 98 30.73 19.65 32.09
C GLU A 98 30.27 20.36 33.38
N PRO A 99 28.97 20.68 33.53
CA PRO A 99 28.42 21.09 34.81
C PRO A 99 28.25 19.87 35.73
N LYS A 100 28.91 19.93 36.89
CA LYS A 100 28.81 18.96 38.00
C LYS A 100 27.35 18.69 38.38
N ARG A 101 26.93 17.42 38.36
CA ARG A 101 25.72 16.97 39.07
C ARG A 101 26.07 16.58 40.53
N PRO A 102 25.25 16.94 41.52
CA PRO A 102 25.39 16.45 42.88
C PRO A 102 24.84 15.02 43.01
N GLY A 103 25.51 14.25 43.87
CA GLY A 103 25.46 12.80 43.94
C GLY A 103 24.19 12.15 44.49
N ILE A 104 24.16 10.84 44.29
CA ILE A 104 23.27 9.88 44.95
C ILE A 104 24.18 8.75 45.45
N PRO A 105 24.06 8.32 46.72
CA PRO A 105 25.09 7.56 47.42
C PRO A 105 25.08 6.06 47.10
N ASP A 106 26.25 5.49 47.29
CA ASP A 106 26.63 4.09 47.14
C ASP A 106 25.76 3.12 47.95
N PHE A 107 25.50 1.95 47.37
CA PHE A 107 25.23 0.74 48.14
C PHE A 107 26.06 -0.40 47.54
N GLU A 108 27.13 -0.74 48.25
CA GLU A 108 27.98 -1.90 48.01
C GLU A 108 27.24 -3.18 48.44
N GLN A 109 27.32 -4.25 47.64
CA GLN A 109 27.33 -5.60 48.20
C GLN A 109 28.08 -6.59 47.30
N GLU A 110 29.32 -6.83 47.72
CA GLU A 110 30.13 -8.07 47.72
C GLU A 110 29.73 -9.24 46.79
N ASP A 111 30.58 -9.51 45.79
CA ASP A 111 30.71 -10.80 45.11
C ASP A 111 32.03 -11.46 45.52
N GLU A 112 31.95 -12.64 46.15
CA GLU A 112 33.06 -13.60 46.22
C GLU A 112 32.72 -14.87 45.41
N ARG A 113 33.61 -15.14 44.44
CA ARG A 113 34.09 -16.44 43.95
C ARG A 113 33.12 -17.41 43.25
N GLY A 114 33.37 -17.60 41.95
CA GLY A 114 32.99 -18.80 41.21
C GLY A 114 33.44 -18.75 39.74
N GLU A 115 34.49 -19.49 39.44
CA GLU A 115 35.28 -19.54 38.19
C GLU A 115 34.53 -19.78 36.86
N ALA A 116 35.22 -19.35 35.78
CA ALA A 116 35.21 -19.82 34.39
C ALA A 116 34.44 -19.00 33.32
N SER A 117 35.22 -18.24 32.55
CA SER A 117 34.94 -17.77 31.18
C SER A 117 35.58 -18.76 30.17
N PRO A 118 35.41 -18.69 28.83
CA PRO A 118 34.41 -18.00 27.98
C PRO A 118 33.78 -18.93 26.93
N SER A 119 32.59 -18.61 26.38
CA SER A 119 32.41 -18.79 24.94
C SER A 119 31.33 -17.86 24.37
N SER A 120 31.74 -17.19 23.30
CA SER A 120 30.96 -16.49 22.30
C SER A 120 29.45 -16.74 22.35
N GLY A 121 28.70 -15.69 22.72
CA GLY A 121 27.27 -15.61 22.51
C GLY A 121 26.95 -15.62 21.01
N LYS A 122 26.91 -16.82 20.43
CA LYS A 122 26.39 -17.07 19.09
C LYS A 122 24.91 -16.67 19.13
N LEU A 123 24.58 -15.53 18.51
CA LEU A 123 23.20 -15.11 18.30
C LEU A 123 22.48 -16.27 17.62
N LYS A 124 21.52 -16.89 18.33
CA LYS A 124 20.69 -17.96 17.78
C LYS A 124 19.80 -17.33 16.72
N THR A 125 20.11 -17.55 15.46
CA THR A 125 19.15 -17.39 14.37
C THR A 125 18.05 -18.43 14.55
N ILE A 126 16.79 -17.98 14.54
CA ILE A 126 15.61 -18.83 14.69
C ILE A 126 15.57 -19.74 13.45
N ASN A 127 15.72 -21.06 13.66
CA ASN A 127 15.46 -22.05 12.62
C ASN A 127 13.96 -22.09 12.31
N SER A 128 13.62 -22.34 11.05
CA SER A 128 12.26 -22.38 10.46
C SER A 128 11.24 -23.19 11.25
N ASP A 129 11.70 -24.12 12.08
CA ASP A 129 10.87 -25.09 12.78
C ASP A 129 10.37 -24.58 14.14
N GLN A 130 10.90 -23.45 14.63
CA GLN A 130 10.43 -22.77 15.86
C GLN A 130 9.41 -21.65 15.59
N THR A 131 9.09 -21.40 14.32
CA THR A 131 8.18 -20.33 13.88
C THR A 131 6.68 -20.64 14.10
N GLU A 132 6.34 -21.86 14.58
CA GLU A 132 4.94 -22.29 14.74
C GLU A 132 4.27 -21.91 16.07
N LYS A 133 4.95 -21.19 16.98
CA LYS A 133 4.36 -20.71 18.24
C LYS A 133 4.59 -19.21 18.49
N ILE A 134 4.37 -18.39 17.48
CA ILE A 134 4.21 -16.95 17.70
C ILE A 134 2.74 -16.72 18.02
N ASP A 135 2.42 -16.46 19.29
CA ASP A 135 1.07 -16.02 19.69
C ASP A 135 0.81 -14.65 19.06
N CYS A 136 -0.12 -14.63 18.11
CA CYS A 136 -0.54 -13.43 17.39
C CYS A 136 -1.53 -12.60 18.23
N ASP A 137 -1.13 -12.25 19.45
CA ASP A 137 -1.94 -11.41 20.33
C ASP A 137 -1.85 -9.93 19.92
N LYS A 138 -3.00 -9.26 19.89
CA LYS A 138 -3.11 -7.84 19.53
C LYS A 138 -2.24 -6.99 20.47
N GLY A 139 -1.30 -6.23 19.89
CA GLY A 139 -0.46 -5.27 20.62
C GLY A 139 0.97 -5.73 20.88
N GLN A 140 1.39 -6.90 20.40
CA GLN A 140 2.77 -7.39 20.49
C GLN A 140 3.59 -7.04 19.23
N PHE A 141 4.90 -6.87 19.38
CA PHE A 141 5.84 -6.44 18.33
C PHE A 141 5.88 -7.38 17.10
N PHE A 142 5.44 -8.64 17.26
CA PHE A 142 5.45 -9.67 16.22
C PHE A 142 4.15 -9.76 15.40
N ASP A 143 3.14 -8.91 15.67
CA ASP A 143 1.89 -8.84 14.90
C ASP A 143 2.14 -8.53 13.40
N LEU A 144 3.28 -7.91 13.08
CA LEU A 144 3.72 -7.64 11.71
C LEU A 144 3.94 -8.91 10.86
N TYR A 145 4.21 -10.06 11.49
CA TYR A 145 4.54 -11.32 10.82
C TYR A 145 3.38 -12.32 10.78
N CYS A 146 2.27 -12.02 11.47
CA CYS A 146 1.08 -12.88 11.56
C CYS A 146 0.15 -12.79 10.34
N GLY A 147 0.72 -12.74 9.12
CA GLY A 147 0.01 -12.51 7.85
C GLY A 147 -1.14 -13.48 7.52
N LYS A 148 -1.33 -14.57 8.28
CA LYS A 148 -2.47 -15.49 8.14
C LYS A 148 -3.68 -15.11 8.99
N ALA A 149 -3.50 -14.68 10.24
CA ALA A 149 -4.61 -14.26 11.12
C ALA A 149 -5.26 -12.96 10.61
N ARG A 150 -4.46 -12.08 9.99
CA ARG A 150 -4.97 -10.84 9.39
C ARG A 150 -5.80 -11.06 8.12
N ARG A 151 -5.58 -12.17 7.39
CA ARG A 151 -6.43 -12.55 6.24
C ARG A 151 -7.83 -12.99 6.66
N GLU A 152 -7.98 -13.52 7.86
CA GLU A 152 -9.29 -13.91 8.42
C GLU A 152 -10.01 -12.71 9.05
N ALA A 153 -9.27 -11.77 9.65
CA ALA A 153 -9.82 -10.48 10.04
C ALA A 153 -10.17 -9.59 8.83
N ALA A 154 -9.40 -9.61 7.74
CA ALA A 154 -9.78 -8.93 6.50
C ALA A 154 -10.98 -9.59 5.83
N ARG A 155 -11.15 -10.92 5.95
CA ARG A 155 -12.40 -11.63 5.58
C ARG A 155 -13.59 -11.32 6.50
N SER A 156 -13.40 -10.62 7.62
CA SER A 156 -14.53 -10.07 8.38
C SER A 156 -15.25 -8.91 7.67
N THR A 157 -14.76 -8.49 6.48
CA THR A 157 -15.52 -7.73 5.46
C THR A 157 -16.58 -8.55 4.73
N ALA A 158 -17.04 -9.68 5.28
CA ALA A 158 -18.21 -10.42 4.80
C ALA A 158 -19.55 -9.61 4.85
N GLY A 159 -19.49 -8.30 5.09
CA GLY A 159 -20.63 -7.37 5.10
C GLY A 159 -20.40 -6.03 4.40
N ALA A 160 -19.24 -5.78 3.76
CA ALA A 160 -19.03 -4.55 3.01
C ALA A 160 -19.90 -4.59 1.75
N LYS A 161 -20.84 -3.64 1.64
CA LYS A 161 -21.74 -3.56 0.48
C LYS A 161 -21.07 -2.86 -0.70
N LEU A 162 -20.15 -1.96 -0.40
CA LEU A 162 -19.40 -1.17 -1.37
C LEU A 162 -17.90 -1.35 -1.11
N GLU A 163 -17.16 -1.62 -2.18
CA GLU A 163 -15.71 -1.55 -2.19
C GLU A 163 -15.26 -0.45 -3.17
N ILE A 164 -14.34 0.40 -2.73
CA ILE A 164 -13.75 1.45 -3.55
C ILE A 164 -12.27 1.19 -3.73
N TRP A 165 -11.84 1.11 -4.99
CA TRP A 165 -10.44 1.01 -5.38
C TRP A 165 -9.98 2.31 -5.98
N VAL A 166 -8.91 2.87 -5.43
CA VAL A 166 -8.33 4.12 -5.91
C VAL A 166 -6.94 3.83 -6.46
N ASP A 167 -6.76 4.19 -7.71
CA ASP A 167 -5.47 4.08 -8.37
C ASP A 167 -4.47 5.08 -7.78
N ILE A 168 -3.27 4.58 -7.51
CA ILE A 168 -2.14 5.35 -6.99
C ILE A 168 -0.92 5.25 -7.92
N SER A 169 -1.12 4.93 -9.20
CA SER A 169 -0.06 4.90 -10.21
C SER A 169 0.59 6.28 -10.42
N SER A 170 1.72 6.29 -11.11
CA SER A 170 2.49 7.51 -11.33
C SER A 170 1.83 8.55 -12.25
N SER A 171 0.92 8.13 -13.14
CA SER A 171 0.17 9.00 -14.05
C SER A 171 -0.79 9.95 -13.29
N PHE A 172 -1.22 9.56 -12.09
CA PHE A 172 -2.07 10.41 -11.24
C PHE A 172 -1.44 11.73 -10.80
N LYS A 173 -0.11 11.87 -10.92
CA LYS A 173 0.57 13.14 -10.64
C LYS A 173 0.07 14.30 -11.51
N GLY A 174 -0.35 14.02 -12.75
CA GLY A 174 -0.90 15.04 -13.67
C GLY A 174 -2.38 15.35 -13.44
N ILE A 175 -3.08 14.51 -12.69
CA ILE A 175 -4.55 14.46 -12.66
C ILE A 175 -5.11 15.05 -11.38
N ASP A 176 -4.51 14.67 -10.26
CA ASP A 176 -4.91 15.07 -8.92
C ASP A 176 -3.75 15.79 -8.21
N TYR A 177 -3.16 16.75 -8.92
CA TYR A 177 -2.07 17.57 -8.40
C TYR A 177 -2.58 18.50 -7.30
N SER A 178 -1.88 18.51 -6.17
CA SER A 178 -2.04 19.46 -5.09
C SER A 178 -0.67 20.04 -4.73
N ALA A 179 -0.64 21.30 -4.30
CA ALA A 179 0.58 21.93 -3.78
C ALA A 179 0.99 21.37 -2.40
N ASP A 180 0.03 20.77 -1.69
CA ASP A 180 0.24 20.04 -0.45
C ASP A 180 0.09 18.55 -0.74
N ASP A 181 1.18 17.79 -0.55
CA ASP A 181 1.30 16.36 -0.85
C ASP A 181 0.25 15.50 -0.14
N LEU A 182 -0.29 15.98 0.98
CA LEU A 182 -1.31 15.28 1.76
C LEU A 182 -2.74 15.68 1.37
N ASN A 183 -2.94 16.65 0.48
CA ASN A 183 -4.23 17.30 0.28
C ASN A 183 -4.79 17.15 -1.14
N CYS A 184 -4.90 15.91 -1.60
CA CYS A 184 -5.45 15.57 -2.92
C CYS A 184 -6.99 15.39 -2.90
N HIS A 185 -7.65 15.49 -4.06
CA HIS A 185 -9.10 15.30 -4.16
C HIS A 185 -9.51 13.85 -3.92
N ARG A 186 -8.70 12.86 -4.31
CA ARG A 186 -8.94 11.44 -4.01
C ARG A 186 -9.11 11.19 -2.52
N ARG A 187 -8.19 11.72 -1.70
CA ARG A 187 -8.26 11.65 -0.24
C ARG A 187 -9.55 12.26 0.28
N LYS A 188 -9.88 13.49 -0.14
CA LYS A 188 -11.11 14.18 0.30
C LYS A 188 -12.35 13.35 -0.03
N PHE A 189 -12.40 12.80 -1.24
CA PHE A 189 -13.50 11.94 -1.67
C PHE A 189 -13.63 10.70 -0.79
N VAL A 190 -12.52 9.99 -0.54
CA VAL A 190 -12.49 8.80 0.33
C VAL A 190 -12.96 9.16 1.75
N SER A 191 -12.39 10.19 2.37
CA SER A 191 -12.78 10.61 3.72
C SER A 191 -14.29 10.93 3.80
N LEU A 192 -14.85 11.58 2.77
CA LEU A 192 -16.28 11.87 2.69
C LEU A 192 -17.11 10.60 2.43
N ALA A 193 -16.67 9.71 1.55
CA ALA A 193 -17.34 8.44 1.28
C ALA A 193 -17.45 7.57 2.53
N GLN A 194 -16.41 7.57 3.38
CA GLN A 194 -16.42 6.87 4.66
C GLN A 194 -17.46 7.48 5.62
N GLN A 195 -17.57 8.81 5.64
CA GLN A 195 -18.60 9.50 6.42
C GLN A 195 -20.01 9.23 5.89
N TRP A 196 -20.20 9.18 4.58
CA TRP A 196 -21.51 8.95 3.95
C TRP A 196 -22.02 7.52 4.14
N CYS A 197 -21.13 6.55 4.10
CA CYS A 197 -21.48 5.12 4.14
C CYS A 197 -21.28 4.47 5.51
N GLY A 198 -20.61 5.15 6.44
CA GLY A 198 -20.19 4.58 7.71
C GLY A 198 -19.24 3.39 7.51
N GLY A 199 -19.21 2.45 8.46
CA GLY A 199 -18.33 1.27 8.41
C GLY A 199 -18.72 0.16 7.42
N LYS A 200 -19.55 0.46 6.40
CA LYS A 200 -20.04 -0.53 5.40
C LYS A 200 -19.28 -0.49 4.08
N ILE A 201 -18.19 0.25 4.05
CA ILE A 201 -17.35 0.48 2.88
C ILE A 201 -15.96 -0.09 3.14
N LEU A 202 -15.41 -0.78 2.15
CA LEU A 202 -14.00 -1.17 2.12
C LEU A 202 -13.27 -0.27 1.14
N MET A 203 -12.13 0.27 1.54
CA MET A 203 -11.35 1.19 0.71
C MET A 203 -9.95 0.67 0.55
N SER A 204 -9.52 0.57 -0.71
CA SER A 204 -8.22 0.07 -1.07
C SER A 204 -7.56 0.98 -2.09
N THR A 205 -6.24 1.09 -2.00
CA THR A 205 -5.42 1.63 -3.09
C THR A 205 -4.95 0.50 -3.98
N TYR A 206 -4.75 0.77 -5.26
CA TYR A 206 -4.13 -0.20 -6.15
C TYR A 206 -3.09 0.42 -7.08
N ASN A 207 -2.13 -0.42 -7.44
CA ASN A 207 -1.25 -0.25 -8.59
C ASN A 207 -0.89 -1.63 -9.14
N THR A 208 0.33 -2.11 -8.90
CA THR A 208 0.71 -3.51 -9.05
C THR A 208 0.16 -4.41 -7.94
N SER A 209 -0.40 -3.87 -6.86
CA SER A 209 -1.08 -4.64 -5.82
C SER A 209 -2.25 -3.86 -5.22
N ILE A 210 -3.31 -4.56 -4.83
CA ILE A 210 -4.38 -3.98 -3.99
C ILE A 210 -3.93 -4.00 -2.54
N LYS A 211 -4.04 -2.86 -1.87
CA LYS A 211 -3.74 -2.71 -0.45
C LYS A 211 -4.91 -2.01 0.24
N GLU A 212 -5.45 -2.65 1.26
CA GLU A 212 -6.39 -2.01 2.18
C GLU A 212 -5.68 -0.87 2.91
N VAL A 213 -6.35 0.27 2.95
CA VAL A 213 -5.75 1.49 3.46
C VAL A 213 -6.19 1.74 4.89
N MET A 214 -5.22 1.93 5.79
CA MET A 214 -5.48 2.29 7.20
C MET A 214 -5.44 3.81 7.45
N SER A 215 -4.83 4.59 6.56
CA SER A 215 -4.76 6.06 6.67
C SER A 215 -5.07 6.70 5.32
N ASP A 216 -5.93 7.71 5.33
CA ASP A 216 -6.40 8.40 4.13
C ASP A 216 -5.26 9.08 3.32
N ASP A 217 -4.10 9.33 3.94
CA ASP A 217 -2.93 9.92 3.27
C ASP A 217 -2.43 9.05 2.10
N ALA A 218 -2.62 7.72 2.19
CA ALA A 218 -2.16 6.79 1.15
C ALA A 218 -2.83 7.03 -0.20
N PHE A 219 -4.02 7.63 -0.23
CA PHE A 219 -4.75 7.93 -1.47
C PHE A 219 -4.15 9.09 -2.28
N CYS A 220 -3.25 9.89 -1.69
CA CYS A 220 -2.53 10.94 -2.41
C CYS A 220 -1.22 10.46 -3.03
N LEU A 221 -0.78 9.25 -2.68
CA LEU A 221 0.42 8.67 -3.26
C LEU A 221 0.21 8.44 -4.76
N SER A 222 1.26 8.67 -5.53
CA SER A 222 1.24 8.53 -6.99
C SER A 222 2.58 7.95 -7.46
N TYR A 223 2.68 6.62 -7.52
CA TYR A 223 3.89 5.88 -7.85
C TYR A 223 3.60 4.51 -8.47
N GLY A 224 4.59 4.02 -9.22
CA GLY A 224 4.52 2.72 -9.87
C GLY A 224 3.71 2.74 -11.16
N LEU A 225 3.50 1.54 -11.69
CA LEU A 225 2.75 1.25 -12.90
C LEU A 225 1.53 0.41 -12.56
N ASN A 226 0.56 0.41 -13.46
CA ASN A 226 -0.57 -0.49 -13.41
C ASN A 226 -0.34 -1.73 -14.26
N ASP A 227 -1.01 -2.80 -13.87
CA ASP A 227 -1.09 -4.05 -14.60
C ASP A 227 -2.56 -4.33 -14.90
N THR A 228 -2.96 -4.08 -16.15
CA THR A 228 -4.36 -4.23 -16.57
C THR A 228 -4.85 -5.66 -16.46
N ASP A 229 -4.00 -6.65 -16.73
CA ASP A 229 -4.39 -8.06 -16.70
C ASP A 229 -4.70 -8.47 -15.26
N ARG A 230 -3.83 -8.04 -14.36
CA ARG A 230 -4.01 -8.26 -12.94
C ARG A 230 -5.22 -7.51 -12.38
N LEU A 231 -5.49 -6.29 -12.84
CA LEU A 231 -6.70 -5.54 -12.48
C LEU A 231 -7.96 -6.29 -12.90
N ILE A 232 -8.01 -6.81 -14.14
CA ILE A 232 -9.13 -7.62 -14.62
C ILE A 232 -9.32 -8.86 -13.75
N ASP A 233 -8.24 -9.55 -13.38
CA ASP A 233 -8.32 -10.74 -12.54
C ASP A 233 -8.77 -10.41 -11.10
N TRP A 234 -8.41 -9.25 -10.57
CA TRP A 234 -8.94 -8.75 -9.30
C TRP A 234 -10.43 -8.45 -9.39
N ILE A 235 -10.91 -7.79 -10.46
CA ILE A 235 -12.33 -7.53 -10.65
C ILE A 235 -13.12 -8.84 -10.68
N LYS A 236 -12.62 -9.85 -11.40
CA LYS A 236 -13.25 -11.18 -11.51
C LYS A 236 -13.29 -11.96 -10.20
N SER A 237 -12.37 -11.69 -9.28
CA SER A 237 -12.27 -12.38 -7.98
C SER A 237 -12.92 -11.61 -6.83
N ASN A 238 -13.44 -10.42 -7.10
CA ASN A 238 -14.06 -9.56 -6.10
C ASN A 238 -15.47 -10.08 -5.73
N THR A 239 -15.77 -10.13 -4.43
CA THR A 239 -17.05 -10.65 -3.90
C THR A 239 -18.01 -9.56 -3.39
N SER A 240 -17.62 -8.30 -3.49
CA SER A 240 -18.43 -7.15 -3.05
C SER A 240 -19.70 -7.01 -3.90
N LYS A 241 -20.75 -6.41 -3.33
CA LYS A 241 -21.99 -6.18 -4.11
C LYS A 241 -21.79 -5.09 -5.15
N ASN A 242 -21.15 -4.00 -4.73
CA ASN A 242 -20.84 -2.85 -5.56
C ASN A 242 -19.33 -2.61 -5.50
N LEU A 243 -18.69 -2.49 -6.66
CA LEU A 243 -17.28 -2.15 -6.81
C LEU A 243 -17.16 -0.84 -7.59
N VAL A 244 -16.50 0.16 -7.01
CA VAL A 244 -16.17 1.42 -7.69
C VAL A 244 -14.66 1.51 -7.84
N ILE A 245 -14.18 1.69 -9.06
CA ILE A 245 -12.76 1.80 -9.38
C ILE A 245 -12.50 3.21 -9.92
N ILE A 246 -11.58 3.93 -9.30
CA ILE A 246 -11.20 5.29 -9.70
C ILE A 246 -9.81 5.22 -10.29
N THR A 247 -9.69 5.54 -11.57
CA THR A 247 -8.45 5.52 -12.33
C THR A 247 -8.36 6.73 -13.25
N ASP A 248 -7.31 6.82 -14.03
CA ASP A 248 -7.18 7.84 -15.06
C ASP A 248 -7.56 7.34 -16.45
N VAL A 249 -7.84 8.27 -17.35
CA VAL A 249 -8.21 7.98 -18.74
C VAL A 249 -7.09 7.29 -19.54
N SER A 250 -5.83 7.38 -19.11
CA SER A 250 -4.71 6.73 -19.80
C SER A 250 -4.63 5.22 -19.54
N GLU A 251 -5.25 4.74 -18.46
CA GLU A 251 -5.34 3.31 -18.12
C GLU A 251 -6.32 2.52 -18.98
N ILE A 252 -7.13 3.19 -19.81
CA ILE A 252 -8.07 2.48 -20.69
C ILE A 252 -7.36 1.81 -21.87
N SER A 253 -7.06 0.53 -21.71
CA SER A 253 -6.66 -0.33 -22.82
C SER A 253 -7.88 -0.90 -23.56
N ASN A 254 -7.69 -1.32 -24.81
CA ASN A 254 -8.73 -2.03 -25.58
C ASN A 254 -9.21 -3.27 -24.80
N LYS A 255 -8.29 -4.05 -24.23
CA LYS A 255 -8.61 -5.23 -23.43
C LYS A 255 -9.50 -4.91 -22.24
N LEU A 256 -9.18 -3.85 -21.49
CA LEU A 256 -9.99 -3.41 -20.36
C LEU A 256 -11.36 -2.92 -20.82
N SER A 257 -11.44 -2.13 -21.89
CA SER A 257 -12.70 -1.61 -22.41
C SER A 257 -13.65 -2.73 -22.86
N VAL A 258 -13.15 -3.74 -23.57
CA VAL A 258 -13.93 -4.92 -24.00
C VAL A 258 -14.37 -5.72 -22.79
N PHE A 259 -13.50 -5.91 -21.80
CA PHE A 259 -13.86 -6.60 -20.56
C PHE A 259 -14.98 -5.87 -19.80
N LEU A 260 -14.83 -4.56 -19.54
CA LEU A 260 -15.84 -3.74 -18.86
C LEU A 260 -17.20 -3.77 -19.59
N ALA A 261 -17.19 -3.66 -20.93
CA ALA A 261 -18.40 -3.78 -21.73
C ALA A 261 -19.03 -5.18 -21.62
N SER A 262 -18.21 -6.24 -21.62
CA SER A 262 -18.70 -7.64 -21.54
C SER A 262 -19.41 -7.96 -20.23
N ILE A 263 -19.11 -7.23 -19.16
CA ILE A 263 -19.69 -7.44 -17.83
C ILE A 263 -20.80 -6.42 -17.51
N GLY A 264 -21.11 -5.53 -18.46
CA GLY A 264 -22.08 -4.45 -18.27
C GLY A 264 -21.66 -3.41 -17.23
N ALA A 265 -20.36 -3.19 -17.06
CA ALA A 265 -19.86 -2.18 -16.12
C ALA A 265 -20.24 -0.77 -16.57
N VAL A 266 -20.55 0.10 -15.61
CA VAL A 266 -20.79 1.51 -15.86
C VAL A 266 -19.43 2.22 -15.93
N THR A 267 -19.14 2.85 -17.07
CA THR A 267 -17.93 3.65 -17.23
C THR A 267 -18.29 5.13 -17.21
N GLU A 268 -17.53 5.93 -16.46
CA GLU A 268 -17.70 7.38 -16.43
C GLU A 268 -16.39 8.09 -16.82
N GLY A 269 -16.51 9.28 -17.41
CA GLY A 269 -15.36 10.12 -17.76
C GLY A 269 -14.66 9.77 -19.09
N LEU A 270 -15.15 8.74 -19.79
CA LEU A 270 -14.71 8.41 -21.16
C LEU A 270 -15.47 9.20 -22.24
N ASP A 271 -16.67 9.69 -21.91
CA ASP A 271 -17.55 10.38 -22.85
C ASP A 271 -17.13 11.86 -23.09
N ALA A 272 -17.98 12.58 -23.83
CA ALA A 272 -17.77 13.97 -24.21
C ALA A 272 -17.66 14.94 -23.01
N THR A 273 -18.20 14.56 -21.84
CA THR A 273 -18.08 15.35 -20.62
C THR A 273 -16.79 14.98 -19.89
N ASP A 274 -15.90 15.96 -19.75
CA ASP A 274 -14.70 15.79 -18.95
C ASP A 274 -15.06 15.53 -17.48
N PHE A 275 -14.40 14.55 -16.86
CA PHE A 275 -14.55 14.20 -15.46
C PHE A 275 -13.20 14.37 -14.75
N TYR A 276 -13.12 15.34 -13.85
CA TYR A 276 -11.88 15.71 -13.17
C TYR A 276 -11.87 15.23 -11.72
N ALA A 277 -10.70 15.18 -11.09
CA ALA A 277 -10.56 14.72 -9.69
C ALA A 277 -11.45 15.53 -8.71
N LYS A 278 -11.63 16.82 -8.94
CA LYS A 278 -12.53 17.67 -8.16
C LYS A 278 -14.01 17.25 -8.23
N ASP A 279 -14.42 16.63 -9.35
CA ASP A 279 -15.81 16.26 -9.61
C ASP A 279 -16.21 14.99 -8.84
N LEU A 280 -15.23 14.23 -8.32
CA LEU A 280 -15.46 13.13 -7.38
C LEU A 280 -16.32 13.56 -6.19
N LEU A 281 -16.11 14.79 -5.70
CA LEU A 281 -16.84 15.32 -4.55
C LEU A 281 -18.34 15.51 -4.83
N ASN A 282 -18.74 15.61 -6.10
CA ASN A 282 -20.13 15.76 -6.51
C ASN A 282 -20.88 14.41 -6.55
N LYS A 283 -20.21 13.28 -6.29
CA LYS A 283 -20.78 11.93 -6.35
C LYS A 283 -21.45 11.46 -5.04
N GLU A 284 -21.67 12.37 -4.09
CA GLU A 284 -22.26 12.07 -2.78
C GLU A 284 -23.53 11.23 -2.86
N MET A 285 -24.54 11.69 -3.59
CA MET A 285 -25.83 11.00 -3.68
C MET A 285 -25.73 9.62 -4.32
N HIS A 286 -24.81 9.49 -5.27
CA HIS A 286 -24.56 8.25 -5.98
C HIS A 286 -23.89 7.20 -5.06
N ILE A 287 -22.81 7.59 -4.37
CA ILE A 287 -22.15 6.73 -3.38
C ILE A 287 -23.09 6.33 -2.25
N LYS A 288 -23.90 7.26 -1.73
CA LYS A 288 -24.92 6.94 -0.71
C LYS A 288 -25.92 5.89 -1.19
N THR A 289 -26.21 5.83 -2.48
CA THR A 289 -27.11 4.84 -3.08
C THR A 289 -26.44 3.47 -3.14
N LEU A 290 -25.17 3.41 -3.55
CA LEU A 290 -24.40 2.16 -3.61
C LEU A 290 -24.11 1.55 -2.22
N CYS A 291 -24.16 2.34 -1.15
CA CYS A 291 -23.97 1.86 0.22
C CYS A 291 -25.22 1.26 0.88
N ARG A 292 -26.39 1.38 0.25
CA ARG A 292 -27.67 0.86 0.80
C ARG A 292 -27.83 -0.63 0.58
#